data_AF-A0A975J9V0-F1
#
_entry.id   AF-A0A975J9V0-F1
#
_cell.length_a   1.000
_cell.length_b   1.000
_cell.length_c   1.000
_cell.angle_alpha   90.00
_cell.angle_beta   90.00
_cell.angle_gamma   90.00
#
_symmetry.space_group_name_H-M   'P 1'
#
loop_
_entity.id
_entity.type
_entity.pdbx_description
1 polymer ?
#
loop_
_entity_poly.entity_id
_entity_poly.type
_entity_poly.pdbx_seq_one_letter_code
_entity_poly.pdbx_strand_id
1 'polypeptide(L)' 'MRQYYALFTCNEWKEFSSMRLVGMFSRTELIKIIKKRVKENEFGFCRDIKEINEMPIRDIEVSLEYGHIIELKINEILN' A
#
# COMPACT_ATOMS: atom_id res chain seq x y z
N MET A 1 -20.40 -1.88 1.35
CA MET A 1 -19.35 -0.84 1.35
C MET A 1 -18.14 -1.39 0.62
N ARG A 2 -17.58 -0.65 -0.34
CA ARG A 2 -16.33 -1.04 -1.02
C ARG A 2 -15.15 -0.55 -0.19
N GLN A 3 -14.20 -1.45 0.06
CA GLN A 3 -12.96 -1.13 0.78
C GLN A 3 -11.90 -0.70 -0.24
N TYR A 4 -11.34 0.49 -0.02
CA TYR A 4 -10.26 1.03 -0.84
C TYR A 4 -9.03 1.27 0.00
N TYR A 5 -7.89 1.42 -0.68
CA TYR A 5 -6.61 1.63 -0.05
C TYR A 5 -5.89 2.77 -0.75
N ALA A 6 -5.52 3.80 0.00
CA ALA A 6 -4.58 4.80 -0.49
C ALA A 6 -3.17 4.29 -0.27
N LEU A 7 -2.36 4.35 -1.33
CA LEU A 7 -0.93 4.02 -1.29
C LEU A 7 -0.12 5.30 -1.41
N PHE A 8 0.86 5.44 -0.54
CA PHE A 8 1.81 6.54 -0.54
C PHE A 8 3.24 5.99 -0.70
N THR A 9 4.12 6.79 -1.28
CA THR A 9 5.57 6.60 -1.23
C THR A 9 6.15 7.47 -0.12
N CYS A 10 7.21 7.01 0.54
CA CYS A 10 7.97 7.76 1.53
C CYS A 10 9.46 7.67 1.19
N ASN A 11 10.25 8.69 1.53
CA ASN A 11 11.72 8.63 1.35
C ASN A 11 12.40 7.80 2.44
N GLU A 12 11.77 7.72 3.60
CA GLU A 12 12.17 6.91 4.75
C GLU A 12 10.96 6.14 5.30
N TRP A 13 11.19 5.23 6.25
CA TRP A 13 10.13 4.36 6.74
C TRP A 13 9.00 5.14 7.43
N LYS A 14 7.87 5.28 6.73
CA LYS A 14 6.63 5.93 7.21
C LYS A 14 6.83 7.39 7.65
N GLU A 15 7.83 8.05 7.09
CA GLU A 15 8.09 9.46 7.38
C GLU A 15 7.00 10.34 6.75
N PHE A 16 6.14 10.91 7.59
CA PHE A 16 4.96 11.65 7.15
C PHE A 16 5.29 12.88 6.29
N SER A 17 6.39 13.57 6.60
CA SER A 17 6.87 14.76 5.87
C SER A 17 7.24 14.48 4.41
N SER A 18 7.59 13.24 4.06
CA SER A 18 7.97 12.85 2.71
C SER A 18 6.89 12.06 1.96
N MET A 19 5.72 11.86 2.58
CA MET A 19 4.63 11.10 1.97
C MET A 19 4.10 11.75 0.69
N ARG A 20 4.06 10.98 -0.39
CA ARG A 20 3.43 11.37 -1.66
C ARG A 20 2.42 10.33 -2.09
N LEU A 21 1.20 10.79 -2.43
CA LEU A 21 0.13 9.90 -2.88
C LEU A 21 0.51 9.26 -4.22
N VAL A 22 0.51 7.94 -4.27
CA VAL A 22 0.62 7.16 -5.51
C VAL A 22 -0.74 7.00 -6.16
N GLY A 23 -1.78 6.73 -5.35
CA GLY A 23 -3.14 6.56 -5.82
C GLY A 23 -4.03 5.80 -4.85
N MET A 24 -5.27 5.59 -5.26
CA MET A 24 -6.28 4.82 -4.54
C MET A 24 -6.65 3.58 -5.33
N PHE A 25 -6.67 2.44 -4.66
CA PHE A 25 -6.77 1.14 -5.32
C PHE A 25 -7.74 0.22 -4.60
N SER A 26 -8.35 -0.69 -5.36
CA SER A 26 -8.90 -1.92 -4.78
C SER A 26 -7.77 -2.79 -4.22
N ARG A 27 -8.10 -3.81 -3.41
CA ARG A 27 -7.09 -4.73 -2.85
C ARG A 27 -6.22 -5.38 -3.94
N THR A 28 -6.85 -5.89 -5.00
CA THR A 28 -6.15 -6.61 -6.08
C THR A 28 -5.19 -5.68 -6.84
N GLU A 29 -5.64 -4.46 -7.14
CA GLU A 29 -4.81 -3.45 -7.81
C GLU A 29 -3.67 -2.98 -6.91
N LEU A 30 -3.93 -2.75 -5.62
CA LEU A 30 -2.92 -2.37 -4.64
C LEU A 30 -1.77 -3.38 -4.64
N ILE A 31 -2.09 -4.67 -4.53
CA ILE A 31 -1.09 -5.74 -4.51
C ILE A 31 -0.30 -5.78 -5.82
N LYS A 32 -0.96 -5.59 -6.96
CA LYS A 32 -0.30 -5.52 -8.27
C LYS A 32 0.69 -4.35 -8.35
N ILE A 33 0.30 -3.17 -7.87
CA ILE A 33 1.14 -1.98 -7.85
C ILE A 33 2.33 -2.15 -6.90
N ILE A 34 2.12 -2.68 -5.70
CA ILE A 34 3.20 -2.94 -4.74
C ILE A 34 4.22 -3.90 -5.33
N LYS A 35 3.79 -5.04 -5.89
CA LYS A 35 4.69 -6.00 -6.54
C LYS A 35 5.52 -5.38 -7.65
N LYS A 36 4.88 -4.53 -8.48
CA LYS A 36 5.57 -3.81 -9.56
C LYS A 36 6.67 -2.90 -8.99
N ARG A 37 6.33 -2.07 -8.00
CA ARG A 37 7.26 -1.11 -7.40
C ARG A 37 8.40 -1.77 -6.62
N VAL A 38 8.16 -2.92 -5.98
CA VAL A 38 9.22 -3.73 -5.37
C VAL A 38 10.18 -4.25 -6.44
N LYS A 39 9.66 -4.75 -7.57
CA LYS A 39 10.50 -5.19 -8.70
C LYS A 39 11.33 -4.03 -9.29
N GLU A 40 10.81 -2.81 -9.23
CA GLU A 40 11.48 -1.58 -9.68
C GLU A 40 12.43 -0.99 -8.61
N ASN A 41 12.61 -1.66 -7.47
CA ASN A 41 13.39 -1.21 -6.30
C ASN A 41 12.91 0.12 -5.69
N GLU A 42 11.65 0.49 -5.93
CA GLU A 42 11.04 1.68 -5.32
C GLU A 42 10.49 1.40 -3.92
N PHE A 43 10.09 0.14 -3.66
CA PHE A 43 9.63 -0.34 -2.35
C PHE A 43 10.47 -1.53 -1.90
N GLY A 44 10.49 -1.76 -0.59
CA GLY A 44 11.12 -2.90 0.04
C GLY A 44 10.18 -3.61 1.02
N PHE A 45 10.61 -4.76 1.53
CA PHE A 45 10.00 -5.40 2.68
C PHE A 45 11.08 -5.63 3.75
N CYS A 46 10.81 -5.20 4.98
CA CYS A 46 11.73 -5.38 6.11
C CYS A 46 11.85 -6.84 6.59
N ARG A 47 11.14 -7.76 5.94
CA ARG A 47 11.14 -9.21 6.19
C ARG A 47 10.85 -9.96 4.90
N ASP A 48 11.28 -11.22 4.85
CA ASP A 48 11.00 -12.10 3.71
C ASP A 48 9.50 -12.40 3.62
N ILE A 49 8.86 -11.82 2.60
CA ILE A 49 7.45 -12.09 2.27
C ILE A 49 7.38 -13.05 1.08
N LYS A 50 6.91 -14.28 1.34
CA LYS A 50 6.71 -15.28 0.28
C LYS A 50 5.39 -15.08 -0.48
N GLU A 51 4.32 -14.66 0.19
CA GLU A 51 2.95 -14.71 -0.36
C GLU A 51 2.11 -13.47 -0.03
N ILE A 52 2.52 -12.29 -0.51
CA ILE A 52 1.81 -11.02 -0.32
C ILE A 52 0.32 -11.05 -0.77
N ASN A 53 -0.05 -11.93 -1.70
CA ASN A 53 -1.44 -12.04 -2.20
C ASN A 53 -2.43 -12.41 -1.09
N GLU A 54 -1.99 -13.27 -0.16
CA GLU A 54 -2.81 -13.88 0.88
C GLU A 54 -2.70 -13.12 2.20
N MET A 55 -1.71 -12.23 2.32
CA MET A 55 -1.47 -11.47 3.53
C MET A 55 -2.56 -10.41 3.81
N PRO A 56 -2.99 -10.25 5.06
CA PRO A 56 -3.77 -9.09 5.47
C PRO A 56 -3.09 -7.78 5.07
N ILE A 57 -3.85 -6.76 4.62
CA ILE A 57 -3.26 -5.47 4.20
C ILE A 57 -2.44 -4.85 5.33
N ARG A 58 -2.91 -4.97 6.57
CA ARG A 58 -2.18 -4.52 7.75
C ARG A 58 -0.79 -5.15 7.86
N ASP A 59 -0.64 -6.43 7.56
CA ASP A 59 0.66 -7.10 7.63
C ASP A 59 1.57 -6.67 6.49
N ILE A 60 1.01 -6.40 5.31
CA ILE A 60 1.75 -5.79 4.20
C ILE A 60 2.25 -4.41 4.62
N GLU A 61 1.38 -3.56 5.15
CA GLU A 61 1.70 -2.21 5.61
C GLU A 61 2.77 -2.18 6.70
N VAL A 62 2.72 -3.09 7.68
CA VAL A 62 3.76 -3.19 8.71
C VAL A 62 5.12 -3.54 8.10
N SER A 63 5.13 -4.32 7.03
CA SER A 63 6.37 -4.81 6.42
C SER A 63 6.93 -3.90 5.34
N LEU A 64 6.08 -3.06 4.74
CA LEU A 64 6.43 -2.28 3.56
C LEU A 64 7.39 -1.15 3.95
N GLU A 65 8.54 -1.12 3.28
CA GLU A 65 9.52 -0.05 3.36
C GLU A 65 9.32 0.90 2.18
N TYR A 66 9.51 2.20 2.44
CA TYR A 66 9.32 3.30 1.47
C TYR A 66 7.89 3.42 0.91
N GLY A 67 6.95 2.65 1.44
CA GLY A 67 5.52 2.73 1.13
C GLY A 67 4.68 2.83 2.40
N HIS A 68 3.50 3.43 2.27
CA HIS A 68 2.51 3.51 3.35
C HIS A 68 1.10 3.30 2.80
N ILE A 69 0.31 2.46 3.46
CA ILE A 69 -1.04 2.08 3.06
C ILE A 69 -2.04 2.57 4.11
N ILE A 70 -3.06 3.31 3.65
CA ILE A 70 -4.18 3.74 4.48
C ILE A 70 -5.46 3.06 3.99
N GLU A 71 -6.15 2.39 4.91
CA GLU A 71 -7.46 1.79 4.66
C GLU A 71 -8.56 2.87 4.63
N LEU A 72 -9.32 2.93 3.54
CA LEU A 72 -10.37 3.92 3.33
C LEU A 72 -11.74 3.25 3.26
N LYS A 73 -12.64 3.72 4.11
CA LYS A 73 -14.08 3.43 4.04
C LYS A 73 -14.75 4.55 3.25
N ILE A 74 -15.02 4.30 1.97
CA ILE A 74 -15.76 5.25 1.15
C ILE A 74 -17.25 4.99 1.37
N ASN A 75 -17.92 5.93 2.04
CA ASN A 75 -19.37 6.05 1.99
C ASN A 75 -19.71 6.72 0.67
N GLU A 76 -20.03 5.93 -0.36
CA GLU A 76 -20.57 6.47 -1.61
C GLU A 76 -21.93 7.09 -1.30
N ILE A 77 -22.02 8.42 -1.23
CA ILE A 77 -23.29 9.12 -1.35
C ILE A 77 -23.64 9.05 -2.84
N LEU A 78 -24.44 8.07 -3.20
CA LEU A 78 -25.06 7.99 -4.53
C LEU A 78 -26.10 9.12 -4.60
N ASN A 79 -25.75 10.22 -5.26
CA ASN A 79 -26.71 11.22 -5.73
C ASN A 79 -27.45 10.69 -6.95
#